data_AF-A0A536IH10-F1
#
_entry.id   AF-A0A536IH10-F1
#
_cell.length_a   1.000
_cell.length_b   1.000
_cell.length_c   1.000
_cell.angle_alpha   90.00
_cell.angle_beta   90.00
_cell.angle_gamma   90.00
#
_symmetry.space_group_name_H-M   'P 1'
#
loop_
_entity.id
_entity.type
_entity.pdbx_description
1 polymer ?
#
loop_
_entity_poly.entity_id
_entity_poly.type
_entity_poly.pdbx_seq_one_letter_code
_entity_poly.pdbx_strand_id
1 'polypeptide(L)'
;CEYTTHGHCGALDADGAIDNDATLPLLADAAVAYADAGADVLAPSDMMDGRVAALRGALDREGHAERAILSYAAKFASAYYGPFREAAECAPQSGDRNAYQLDPPNGREAMAELRDDLAEGADLLMVKPAGPYLDIVAAARARYDVPIAAYQVSGEYAAVHAAAERGWIDLRRAALESLVGIARAGAGVIVTYFALDAAAWLAEDRP
;
A
#
# COMPACT_ATOMS: atom_id res chain seq x y z
N CYS A 1 -2.18 -12.81 -1.30
CA CYS A 1 -1.59 -13.51 -0.13
C CYS A 1 -2.66 -14.09 0.81
N GLU A 2 -3.75 -13.37 1.09
CA GLU A 2 -4.82 -13.86 1.99
C GLU A 2 -5.53 -15.13 1.48
N TYR A 3 -5.42 -15.44 0.18
CA TYR A 3 -6.02 -16.62 -0.46
C TYR A 3 -5.00 -17.71 -0.80
N THR A 4 -3.72 -17.56 -0.43
CA THR A 4 -2.69 -18.57 -0.70
C THR A 4 -2.44 -19.41 0.55
N THR A 5 -2.19 -20.71 0.37
CA THR A 5 -1.93 -21.63 1.50
C THR A 5 -0.58 -21.40 2.17
N HIS A 6 0.35 -20.73 1.49
CA HIS A 6 1.72 -20.46 1.94
C HIS A 6 1.95 -19.01 2.43
N GLY A 7 0.98 -18.12 2.25
CA GLY A 7 1.03 -16.74 2.74
C GLY A 7 1.90 -15.77 1.92
N HIS A 8 2.41 -16.19 0.75
CA HIS A 8 3.09 -15.28 -0.18
C HIS A 8 2.11 -14.52 -1.09
N CYS A 9 2.58 -13.41 -1.67
CA CYS A 9 1.78 -12.53 -2.51
C CYS A 9 1.53 -13.05 -3.93
N GLY A 10 2.36 -13.96 -4.44
CA GLY A 10 2.22 -14.57 -5.76
C GLY A 10 2.28 -16.09 -5.73
N ALA A 11 2.17 -16.69 -6.92
CA ALA A 11 2.40 -18.12 -7.15
C ALA A 11 3.87 -18.48 -6.84
N LEU A 12 4.09 -19.74 -6.49
CA LEU A 12 5.42 -20.29 -6.26
C LEU A 12 5.81 -21.25 -7.38
N ASP A 13 7.06 -21.24 -7.78
CA ASP A 13 7.63 -22.21 -8.70
C ASP A 13 7.91 -23.56 -8.00
N ALA A 14 8.50 -24.51 -8.74
CA ALA A 14 8.81 -25.85 -8.22
C ALA A 14 9.85 -25.84 -7.09
N ASP A 15 10.69 -24.80 -7.01
CA ASP A 15 11.73 -24.63 -5.99
C ASP A 15 11.23 -23.80 -4.80
N GLY A 16 9.99 -23.30 -4.85
CA GLY A 16 9.36 -22.51 -3.80
C GLY A 16 9.70 -21.02 -3.85
N ALA A 17 10.32 -20.54 -4.94
CA ALA A 17 10.52 -19.11 -5.18
C ALA A 17 9.28 -18.48 -5.83
N ILE A 18 9.17 -17.16 -5.76
CA ILE A 18 8.05 -16.42 -6.35
C ILE A 18 8.16 -16.48 -7.88
N ASP A 19 7.11 -16.99 -8.52
CA ASP A 19 6.95 -16.96 -9.98
C ASP A 19 6.16 -15.72 -10.37
N ASN A 20 6.88 -14.67 -10.80
CA ASN A 20 6.30 -13.40 -11.19
C ASN A 20 5.26 -13.56 -12.31
N ASP A 21 5.67 -14.19 -13.41
CA ASP A 21 4.89 -14.24 -14.64
C ASP A 21 3.67 -15.15 -14.49
N ALA A 22 3.78 -16.24 -13.74
CA ALA A 22 2.63 -17.07 -13.40
C ALA A 22 1.65 -16.37 -12.44
N THR A 23 2.11 -15.36 -11.70
CA THR A 23 1.25 -14.58 -10.78
C THR A 23 0.39 -13.57 -11.53
N LEU A 24 0.90 -12.93 -12.59
CA LEU A 24 0.21 -11.80 -13.24
C LEU A 24 -1.22 -12.13 -13.72
N PRO A 25 -1.49 -13.27 -14.39
CA PRO A 25 -2.84 -13.63 -14.81
C PRO A 25 -3.81 -13.78 -13.63
N LEU A 26 -3.34 -14.33 -12.51
CA LEU A 26 -4.17 -14.52 -11.32
C LEU A 26 -4.58 -13.19 -10.69
N LEU A 27 -3.66 -12.21 -10.66
CA LEU A 27 -3.94 -10.87 -10.17
C LEU A 27 -4.90 -10.12 -11.10
N ALA A 28 -4.74 -10.28 -12.42
CA ALA A 28 -5.62 -9.69 -13.41
C ALA A 28 -7.05 -10.25 -13.30
N ASP A 29 -7.21 -11.57 -13.18
CA ASP A 29 -8.50 -12.24 -12.98
C ASP A 29 -9.18 -11.76 -11.70
N ALA A 30 -8.42 -11.62 -10.60
CA ALA A 30 -8.95 -11.10 -9.34
C ALA A 30 -9.42 -9.65 -9.48
N ALA A 31 -8.67 -8.80 -10.19
CA ALA A 31 -9.06 -7.41 -10.41
C ALA A 31 -10.35 -7.28 -11.24
N VAL A 32 -10.52 -8.10 -12.28
CA VAL A 32 -11.76 -8.16 -13.07
C VAL A 32 -12.92 -8.62 -12.19
N ALA A 33 -12.74 -9.69 -11.40
CA ALA A 33 -13.78 -10.19 -10.51
C ALA A 33 -14.23 -9.14 -9.48
N TYR A 34 -13.30 -8.33 -8.95
CA TYR A 34 -13.63 -7.22 -8.05
C TYR A 34 -14.31 -6.06 -8.78
N ALA A 35 -13.92 -5.75 -10.02
CA ALA A 35 -14.59 -4.74 -10.83
C ALA A 35 -16.03 -5.15 -11.18
N ASP A 36 -16.26 -6.41 -11.57
CA ASP A 36 -17.59 -6.99 -11.78
C ASP A 36 -18.47 -6.92 -10.52
N ALA A 37 -17.85 -7.08 -9.35
CA ALA A 37 -18.53 -6.92 -8.06
C ALA A 37 -18.81 -5.45 -7.68
N GLY A 38 -18.36 -4.49 -8.48
CA GLY A 38 -18.61 -3.06 -8.30
C GLY A 38 -17.52 -2.27 -7.58
N ALA A 39 -16.29 -2.80 -7.47
CA ALA A 39 -15.18 -2.03 -6.92
C ALA A 39 -14.82 -0.85 -7.83
N ASP A 40 -14.73 0.36 -7.26
CA ASP A 40 -14.35 1.57 -8.02
C ASP A 40 -12.83 1.70 -8.20
N VAL A 41 -12.06 1.19 -7.24
CA VAL A 41 -10.60 1.31 -7.20
C VAL A 41 -9.98 -0.05 -6.88
N LEU A 42 -9.08 -0.51 -7.74
CA LEU A 42 -8.31 -1.74 -7.58
C LEU A 42 -6.91 -1.39 -7.09
N ALA A 43 -6.46 -2.05 -6.02
CA ALA A 43 -5.25 -1.63 -5.33
C ALA A 43 -4.23 -2.79 -5.21
N PRO A 44 -3.52 -3.15 -6.31
CA PRO A 44 -2.58 -4.26 -6.31
C PRO A 44 -1.44 -3.99 -5.32
N SER A 45 -1.24 -4.92 -4.39
CA SER A 45 -0.26 -4.77 -3.29
C SER A 45 0.77 -5.90 -3.23
N ASP A 46 0.85 -6.68 -4.29
CA ASP A 46 1.69 -7.86 -4.46
C ASP A 46 3.18 -7.52 -4.69
N MET A 47 3.49 -6.41 -5.37
CA MET A 47 4.83 -6.02 -5.84
C MET A 47 5.43 -6.95 -6.91
N MET A 48 4.60 -7.53 -7.79
CA MET A 48 5.08 -8.26 -8.96
C MET A 48 5.42 -7.28 -10.10
N ASP A 49 6.47 -7.55 -10.86
CA ASP A 49 6.84 -6.72 -12.00
C ASP A 49 5.79 -6.83 -13.11
N GLY A 50 5.32 -5.70 -13.65
CA GLY A 50 4.33 -5.66 -14.73
C GLY A 50 2.87 -5.87 -14.33
N ARG A 51 2.56 -6.01 -13.04
CA ARG A 51 1.16 -6.24 -12.60
C ARG A 51 0.21 -5.11 -12.97
N VAL A 52 0.66 -3.85 -12.98
CA VAL A 52 -0.23 -2.73 -13.29
C VAL A 52 -0.67 -2.83 -14.75
N ALA A 53 0.26 -3.09 -15.67
CA ALA A 53 -0.06 -3.30 -17.08
C ALA A 53 -0.97 -4.52 -17.28
N ALA A 54 -0.74 -5.61 -16.55
CA ALA A 54 -1.57 -6.81 -16.61
C ALA A 54 -3.01 -6.52 -16.16
N LEU A 55 -3.19 -5.84 -15.02
CA LEU A 55 -4.49 -5.42 -14.50
C LEU A 55 -5.19 -4.46 -15.48
N ARG A 56 -4.51 -3.40 -15.91
CA ARG A 56 -5.06 -2.40 -16.82
C ARG A 56 -5.54 -3.05 -18.12
N GLY A 57 -4.72 -3.91 -18.72
CA GLY A 57 -5.06 -4.63 -19.93
C GLY A 57 -6.25 -5.58 -19.77
N ALA A 58 -6.41 -6.22 -18.60
CA ALA A 58 -7.56 -7.09 -18.33
C ALA A 58 -8.84 -6.30 -18.09
N LEU A 59 -8.79 -5.27 -17.25
CA LEU A 59 -9.92 -4.38 -16.98
C LEU A 59 -10.44 -3.75 -18.29
N ASP A 60 -9.55 -3.29 -19.17
CA ASP A 60 -9.94 -2.68 -20.44
C ASP A 60 -10.64 -3.67 -21.38
N ARG A 61 -10.15 -4.91 -21.47
CA ARG A 61 -10.75 -5.96 -22.29
C ARG A 61 -12.14 -6.36 -21.81
N GLU A 62 -12.35 -6.38 -20.50
CA GLU A 62 -13.61 -6.78 -19.87
C GLU A 62 -14.59 -5.61 -19.70
N GLY A 63 -14.25 -4.42 -20.21
CA GLY A 63 -15.15 -3.26 -20.24
C GLY A 63 -15.15 -2.39 -18.98
N HIS A 64 -14.10 -2.49 -18.16
CA HIS A 64 -13.88 -1.79 -16.89
C HIS A 64 -12.81 -0.69 -17.01
N ALA A 65 -12.75 0.01 -18.14
CA ALA A 65 -11.75 1.03 -18.43
C ALA A 65 -11.80 2.23 -17.46
N GLU A 66 -12.95 2.49 -16.86
CA GLU A 66 -13.20 3.57 -15.90
C GLU A 66 -12.72 3.25 -14.48
N ARG A 67 -12.36 1.99 -14.19
CA ARG A 67 -11.93 1.58 -12.85
C ARG A 67 -10.51 2.02 -12.60
N ALA A 68 -10.29 2.70 -11.48
CA ALA A 68 -9.00 3.27 -11.15
C ALA A 68 -8.06 2.22 -10.56
N ILE A 69 -6.77 2.34 -10.84
CA ILE A 69 -5.71 1.53 -10.24
C ILE A 69 -4.93 2.39 -9.24
N LEU A 70 -5.01 2.04 -7.96
CA LEU A 70 -4.17 2.59 -6.89
C LEU A 70 -3.00 1.65 -6.64
N SER A 71 -1.91 1.86 -7.36
CA SER A 71 -0.77 0.94 -7.26
C SER A 71 0.02 1.15 -5.97
N TYR A 72 0.29 0.08 -5.24
CA TYR A 72 1.28 0.05 -4.15
C TYR A 72 2.71 0.05 -4.70
N ALA A 73 3.03 1.05 -5.52
CA ALA A 73 4.28 1.18 -6.25
C ALA A 73 5.52 1.15 -5.36
N ALA A 74 5.49 1.90 -4.25
CA ALA A 74 6.61 1.96 -3.31
C ALA A 74 6.24 1.25 -2.01
N LYS A 75 6.20 -0.10 -2.06
CA LYS A 75 5.93 -0.93 -0.88
C LYS A 75 7.20 -1.58 -0.36
N PHE A 76 7.67 -1.11 0.78
CA PHE A 76 8.91 -1.56 1.41
C PHE A 76 8.75 -2.83 2.24
N ALA A 77 9.82 -3.60 2.35
CA ALA A 77 9.99 -4.74 3.25
C ALA A 77 10.15 -4.24 4.69
N SER A 78 9.04 -3.87 5.31
CA SER A 78 9.04 -3.14 6.58
C SER A 78 8.75 -3.99 7.82
N ALA A 79 9.40 -3.63 8.93
CA ALA A 79 9.11 -4.17 10.27
C ALA A 79 7.76 -3.67 10.84
N TYR A 80 7.16 -2.61 10.29
CA TYR A 80 5.91 -2.03 10.78
C TYR A 80 4.65 -2.84 10.42
N TYR A 81 4.78 -3.96 9.70
CA TYR A 81 3.64 -4.79 9.32
C TYR A 81 3.21 -5.84 10.36
N GLY A 82 3.92 -5.97 11.48
CA GLY A 82 3.66 -7.00 12.49
C GLY A 82 2.18 -7.14 12.88
N PRO A 83 1.52 -6.07 13.38
CA PRO A 83 0.12 -6.18 13.80
C PRO A 83 -0.86 -6.49 12.66
N PHE A 84 -0.59 -6.04 11.43
CA PHE A 84 -1.40 -6.40 10.26
C PHE A 84 -1.29 -7.88 9.93
N ARG A 85 -0.09 -8.47 10.01
CA ARG A 85 0.10 -9.91 9.73
C ARG A 85 -0.66 -10.80 10.71
N GLU A 86 -0.80 -10.35 11.95
CA GLU A 86 -1.64 -11.00 12.96
C GLU A 86 -3.13 -10.86 12.61
N ALA A 87 -3.59 -9.65 12.29
CA ALA A 87 -5.00 -9.39 11.98
C ALA A 87 -5.49 -10.04 10.67
N ALA A 88 -4.64 -10.13 9.64
CA ALA A 88 -4.98 -10.67 8.33
C ALA A 88 -4.58 -12.16 8.17
N GLU A 89 -4.08 -12.80 9.23
CA GLU A 89 -3.60 -14.19 9.23
C GLU A 89 -2.64 -14.53 8.05
N CYS A 90 -1.87 -13.54 7.60
CA CYS A 90 -1.12 -13.62 6.34
C CYS A 90 0.40 -13.64 6.54
N ALA A 91 0.88 -14.01 7.73
CA ALA A 91 2.31 -14.22 7.95
C ALA A 91 2.84 -15.31 7.00
N PRO A 92 3.94 -15.07 6.26
CA PRO A 92 4.51 -16.10 5.40
C PRO A 92 4.94 -17.31 6.24
N GLN A 93 4.60 -18.51 5.76
CA GLN A 93 4.90 -19.77 6.49
C GLN A 93 6.38 -20.14 6.41
N SER A 94 7.09 -19.65 5.39
CA SER A 94 8.53 -19.79 5.21
C SER A 94 9.11 -18.53 4.57
N GLY A 95 10.41 -18.27 4.83
CA GLY A 95 11.13 -17.14 4.24
C GLY A 95 10.61 -15.76 4.68
N ASP A 96 10.87 -14.77 3.84
CA ASP A 96 10.43 -13.39 4.01
C ASP A 96 9.82 -12.84 2.70
N ARG A 97 9.53 -11.54 2.66
CA ARG A 97 8.97 -10.88 1.48
C ARG A 97 10.00 -9.98 0.78
N ASN A 98 11.28 -10.12 1.10
CA ASN A 98 12.35 -9.26 0.61
C ASN A 98 12.65 -9.51 -0.88
N ALA A 99 12.22 -10.65 -1.43
CA ALA A 99 12.37 -10.96 -2.85
C ALA A 99 11.50 -10.09 -3.77
N TYR A 100 10.50 -9.36 -3.23
CA TYR A 100 9.59 -8.52 -4.02
C TYR A 100 9.22 -7.20 -3.33
N GLN A 101 9.26 -7.11 -2.00
CA GLN A 101 9.10 -5.82 -1.32
C GLN A 101 10.43 -5.06 -1.30
N LEU A 102 10.37 -3.75 -1.50
CA LEU A 102 11.55 -2.91 -1.64
C LEU A 102 12.44 -2.89 -0.39
N ASP A 103 13.75 -2.90 -0.58
CA ASP A 103 14.72 -2.78 0.50
C ASP A 103 14.66 -1.34 1.10
N PRO A 104 14.42 -1.18 2.43
CA PRO A 104 14.25 0.13 3.06
C PRO A 104 15.30 1.23 2.73
N PRO A 105 16.60 0.94 2.55
CA PRO A 105 17.59 1.95 2.19
C PRO A 105 17.43 2.52 0.76
N ASN A 106 16.64 1.89 -0.11
CA ASN A 106 16.64 2.16 -1.55
C ASN A 106 15.57 3.16 -2.01
N GLY A 107 15.75 4.44 -1.69
CA GLY A 107 14.85 5.49 -2.17
C GLY A 107 14.85 5.68 -3.70
N ARG A 108 15.96 5.40 -4.40
CA ARG A 108 16.03 5.51 -5.86
C ARG A 108 15.22 4.44 -6.58
N GLU A 109 15.19 3.23 -6.02
CA GLU A 109 14.43 2.09 -6.54
C GLU A 109 12.93 2.37 -6.39
N ALA A 110 12.49 2.85 -5.22
CA ALA A 110 11.11 3.28 -5.01
C ALA A 110 10.65 4.32 -6.04
N MET A 111 11.51 5.30 -6.39
CA MET A 111 11.19 6.28 -7.42
C MET A 111 11.14 5.69 -8.83
N ALA A 112 11.87 4.60 -9.10
CA ALA A 112 11.81 3.87 -10.36
C ALA A 112 10.49 3.08 -10.46
N GLU A 113 10.12 2.33 -9.43
CA GLU A 113 8.83 1.61 -9.37
C GLU A 113 7.64 2.55 -9.57
N LEU A 114 7.64 3.71 -8.88
CA LEU A 114 6.61 4.74 -9.04
C LEU A 114 6.49 5.24 -10.49
N ARG A 115 7.61 5.35 -11.21
CA ARG A 115 7.61 5.76 -12.61
C ARG A 115 7.05 4.66 -13.50
N ASP A 116 7.48 3.43 -13.26
CA ASP A 116 7.17 2.29 -14.13
C ASP A 116 5.67 1.94 -14.02
N ASP A 117 5.13 1.88 -12.80
CA ASP A 117 3.69 1.74 -12.56
C ASP A 117 2.83 2.82 -13.23
N LEU A 118 3.30 4.07 -13.16
CA LEU A 118 2.59 5.19 -13.79
C LEU A 118 2.60 5.01 -15.31
N ALA A 119 3.71 4.56 -15.89
CA ALA A 119 3.82 4.26 -17.32
C ALA A 119 2.97 3.05 -17.73
N GLU A 120 2.73 2.11 -16.81
CA GLU A 120 1.88 0.93 -16.99
C GLU A 120 0.37 1.22 -16.87
N GLY A 121 -0.01 2.42 -16.42
CA GLY A 121 -1.40 2.87 -16.37
C GLY A 121 -2.01 2.93 -14.97
N ALA A 122 -1.20 3.08 -13.91
CA ALA A 122 -1.71 3.42 -12.59
C ALA A 122 -2.31 4.83 -12.56
N ASP A 123 -3.50 4.98 -11.97
CA ASP A 123 -4.17 6.27 -11.80
C ASP A 123 -3.73 7.00 -10.54
N LEU A 124 -3.34 6.24 -9.52
CA LEU A 124 -2.82 6.73 -8.25
C LEU A 124 -1.61 5.90 -7.81
N LEU A 125 -0.70 6.54 -7.09
CA LEU A 125 0.54 5.90 -6.61
C LEU A 125 0.60 5.91 -5.09
N MET A 126 0.90 4.78 -4.47
CA MET A 126 0.94 4.59 -3.02
C MET A 126 2.36 4.32 -2.51
N VAL A 127 2.72 5.01 -1.42
CA VAL A 127 3.90 4.69 -0.59
C VAL A 127 3.45 3.96 0.68
N LYS A 128 4.10 2.85 1.01
CA LYS A 128 3.80 2.03 2.19
C LYS A 128 5.07 1.42 2.80
N PRO A 129 5.33 1.58 4.12
CA PRO A 129 4.63 2.44 5.10
C PRO A 129 4.73 3.94 4.83
N ALA A 130 4.00 4.77 5.59
CA ALA A 130 3.98 6.22 5.39
C ALA A 130 5.03 6.96 6.24
N GLY A 131 4.90 6.95 7.57
CA GLY A 131 5.68 7.78 8.48
C GLY A 131 7.20 7.63 8.37
N PRO A 132 7.75 6.40 8.28
CA PRO A 132 9.18 6.19 8.08
C PRO A 132 9.68 6.55 6.66
N TYR A 133 8.79 6.83 5.70
CA TYR A 133 9.11 7.03 4.28
C TYR A 133 8.49 8.34 3.73
N LEU A 134 8.32 9.35 4.58
CA LEU A 134 7.78 10.65 4.19
C LEU A 134 8.66 11.37 3.16
N ASP A 135 9.95 11.07 3.12
CA ASP A 135 10.89 11.53 2.10
C ASP A 135 10.53 10.98 0.71
N ILE A 136 10.11 9.72 0.63
CA ILE A 136 9.62 9.11 -0.61
C ILE A 136 8.28 9.71 -1.04
N VAL A 137 7.37 9.94 -0.09
CA VAL A 137 6.09 10.64 -0.38
C VAL A 137 6.34 12.03 -0.96
N ALA A 138 7.27 12.79 -0.36
CA ALA A 138 7.63 14.12 -0.83
C ALA A 138 8.31 14.09 -2.21
N ALA A 139 9.21 13.15 -2.44
CA ALA A 139 9.85 12.97 -3.74
C ALA A 139 8.83 12.57 -4.84
N ALA A 140 7.90 11.68 -4.53
CA ALA A 140 6.81 11.29 -5.42
C ALA A 140 5.92 12.49 -5.77
N ARG A 141 5.49 13.25 -4.77
CA ARG A 141 4.65 14.44 -4.98
C ARG A 141 5.31 15.51 -5.83
N ALA A 142 6.63 15.70 -5.67
CA ALA A 142 7.39 16.66 -6.46
C ALA A 142 7.59 16.24 -7.93
N ARG A 143 7.47 14.94 -8.24
CA ARG A 143 7.83 14.37 -9.53
C ARG A 143 6.63 14.04 -10.43
N TYR A 144 5.50 13.66 -9.82
CA TYR A 144 4.33 13.13 -10.51
C TYR A 144 3.09 13.99 -10.27
N ASP A 145 2.26 14.14 -11.30
CA ASP A 145 1.04 14.95 -11.28
C ASP A 145 -0.22 14.16 -10.89
N VAL A 146 -0.10 12.84 -10.71
CA VAL A 146 -1.19 11.98 -10.22
C VAL A 146 -1.33 12.08 -8.70
N PRO A 147 -2.49 11.74 -8.12
CA PRO A 147 -2.65 11.68 -6.68
C PRO A 147 -1.66 10.70 -6.04
N ILE A 148 -0.94 11.18 -5.02
CA ILE A 148 -0.09 10.34 -4.18
C ILE A 148 -0.89 9.91 -2.95
N ALA A 149 -0.95 8.61 -2.72
CA ALA A 149 -1.48 8.02 -1.52
C ALA A 149 -0.36 7.58 -0.58
N ALA A 150 -0.66 7.52 0.71
CA ALA A 150 0.25 6.95 1.70
C ALA A 150 -0.52 6.12 2.71
N TYR A 151 0.03 4.96 3.11
CA TYR A 151 -0.58 4.08 4.09
C TYR A 151 0.14 4.23 5.43
N GLN A 152 -0.53 4.82 6.42
CA GLN A 152 -0.11 4.74 7.81
C GLN A 152 -0.46 3.36 8.39
N VAL A 153 0.55 2.50 8.48
CA VAL A 153 0.34 1.06 8.67
C VAL A 153 0.11 0.68 10.12
N SER A 154 -0.22 -0.59 10.32
CA SER A 154 -0.65 -1.13 11.61
C SER A 154 0.38 -0.94 12.73
N GLY A 155 1.67 -1.06 12.45
CA GLY A 155 2.73 -0.83 13.42
C GLY A 155 2.86 0.65 13.80
N GLU A 156 2.60 1.58 12.87
CA GLU A 156 2.62 3.01 13.16
C GLU A 156 1.45 3.37 14.10
N TYR A 157 0.25 2.87 13.79
CA TYR A 157 -0.93 2.99 14.64
C TYR A 157 -0.69 2.41 16.04
N ALA A 158 -0.22 1.16 16.12
CA ALA A 158 0.03 0.48 17.38
C ALA A 158 1.11 1.17 18.23
N ALA A 159 2.15 1.72 17.59
CA ALA A 159 3.20 2.45 18.30
C ALA A 159 2.66 3.70 19.00
N VAL A 160 1.78 4.46 18.34
CA VAL A 160 1.14 5.65 18.92
C VAL A 160 0.25 5.26 20.10
N HIS A 161 -0.59 4.22 19.94
CA HIS A 161 -1.41 3.70 21.04
C HIS A 161 -0.57 3.25 22.24
N ALA A 162 0.45 2.43 22.01
CA ALA A 162 1.30 1.90 23.08
C ALA A 162 2.04 3.01 23.85
N ALA A 163 2.48 4.06 23.16
CA ALA A 163 3.11 5.21 23.81
C ALA A 163 2.09 6.04 24.62
N ALA A 164 0.87 6.19 24.13
CA ALA A 164 -0.20 6.91 24.83
C ALA A 164 -0.70 6.17 26.07
N GLU A 165 -0.88 4.85 25.99
CA GLU A 165 -1.26 4.00 27.14
C GLU A 165 -0.24 4.04 28.28
N ARG A 166 1.03 4.29 27.96
CA ARG A 166 2.12 4.49 28.94
C ARG A 166 2.21 5.92 29.46
N GLY A 167 1.35 6.82 29.00
CA GLY A 167 1.33 8.23 29.36
C GLY A 167 2.52 9.02 28.81
N TRP A 168 3.20 8.53 27.76
CA TRP A 168 4.36 9.22 27.19
C TRP A 168 3.96 10.36 26.25
N ILE A 169 2.85 10.18 25.53
CA ILE A 169 2.29 11.13 24.57
C ILE A 169 0.77 11.18 24.70
N ASP A 170 0.17 12.28 24.24
CA ASP A 170 -1.29 12.38 24.08
C ASP A 170 -1.73 11.70 22.78
N LEU A 171 -2.68 10.76 22.87
CA LEU A 171 -3.12 9.93 21.74
C LEU A 171 -3.68 10.78 20.59
N ARG A 172 -4.68 11.63 20.88
CA ARG A 172 -5.38 12.43 19.87
C ARG A 172 -4.42 13.36 19.15
N ARG A 173 -3.60 14.09 19.90
CA ARG A 173 -2.63 15.04 19.35
C ARG A 173 -1.58 14.34 18.49
N ALA A 174 -0.99 13.25 18.98
CA ALA A 174 0.03 12.52 18.23
C ALA A 174 -0.52 11.87 16.96
N ALA A 175 -1.72 11.28 17.03
CA ALA A 175 -2.40 10.70 15.88
C ALA A 175 -2.68 11.78 14.81
N LEU A 176 -3.31 12.90 15.17
CA LEU A 176 -3.57 13.98 14.22
C LEU A 176 -2.27 14.60 13.65
N GLU A 177 -1.25 14.80 14.48
CA GLU A 177 0.04 15.34 14.03
C GLU A 177 0.72 14.40 13.01
N SER A 178 0.63 13.08 13.21
CA SER A 178 1.16 12.11 12.25
C SER A 178 0.45 12.17 10.90
N LEU A 179 -0.89 12.32 10.89
CA LEU A 179 -1.67 12.47 9.66
C LEU A 179 -1.37 13.80 8.95
N VAL A 180 -1.21 14.89 9.70
CA VAL A 180 -0.75 16.18 9.17
C VAL A 180 0.65 16.06 8.58
N GLY A 181 1.55 15.29 9.20
CA GLY A 181 2.88 15.00 8.65
C GLY A 181 2.81 14.32 7.28
N ILE A 182 1.96 13.30 7.15
CA ILE A 182 1.75 12.56 5.89
C ILE A 182 1.12 13.46 4.82
N ALA A 183 0.08 14.23 5.17
CA ALA A 183 -0.55 15.18 4.24
C ALA A 183 0.44 16.26 3.79
N ARG A 184 1.22 16.83 4.72
CA ARG A 184 2.23 17.86 4.43
C ARG A 184 3.34 17.34 3.52
N ALA A 185 3.72 16.07 3.64
CA ALA A 185 4.69 15.45 2.73
C ALA A 185 4.17 15.36 1.30
N GLY A 186 2.85 15.46 1.08
CA GLY A 186 2.27 15.54 -0.25
C GLY A 186 1.24 14.46 -0.58
N ALA A 187 0.90 13.59 0.38
CA ALA A 187 -0.17 12.62 0.18
C ALA A 187 -1.53 13.32 0.11
N GLY A 188 -2.23 13.14 -1.02
CA GLY A 188 -3.63 13.57 -1.19
C GLY A 188 -4.64 12.58 -0.64
N VAL A 189 -4.23 11.31 -0.45
CA VAL A 189 -5.04 10.24 0.13
C VAL A 189 -4.23 9.56 1.24
N ILE A 190 -4.84 9.37 2.41
CA ILE A 190 -4.19 8.67 3.53
C ILE A 190 -5.04 7.47 3.91
N VAL A 191 -4.46 6.27 3.82
CA VAL A 191 -5.05 5.06 4.38
C VAL A 191 -4.54 4.89 5.80
N THR A 192 -5.44 4.92 6.78
CA THR A 192 -5.09 4.89 8.20
C THR A 192 -6.17 4.20 9.03
N TYR A 193 -5.76 3.51 10.09
CA TYR A 193 -6.66 2.97 11.11
C TYR A 193 -7.26 4.05 12.02
N PHE A 194 -6.66 5.24 12.10
CA PHE A 194 -7.21 6.40 12.82
C PHE A 194 -8.34 7.10 12.05
N ALA A 195 -8.78 6.62 10.88
CA ALA A 195 -9.68 7.37 10.00
C ALA A 195 -10.97 7.82 10.70
N LEU A 196 -11.63 6.93 11.44
CA LEU A 196 -12.88 7.25 12.15
C LEU A 196 -12.65 8.18 13.34
N ASP A 197 -11.61 7.92 14.15
CA ASP A 197 -11.26 8.76 15.30
C ASP A 197 -10.85 10.17 14.87
N ALA A 198 -10.00 10.27 13.85
CA ALA A 198 -9.56 11.55 13.29
C ALA A 198 -10.73 12.33 12.70
N ALA A 199 -11.67 11.68 12.02
CA ALA A 199 -12.87 12.34 11.51
C ALA A 199 -13.73 12.91 12.65
N ALA A 200 -13.91 12.16 13.75
CA ALA A 200 -14.64 12.63 14.93
C ALA A 200 -13.93 13.83 15.58
N TRP A 201 -12.63 13.72 15.85
CA TRP A 201 -11.84 14.79 16.47
C TRP A 201 -11.83 16.07 15.63
N LEU A 202 -11.66 15.95 14.31
CA LEU A 202 -11.68 17.11 13.41
C LEU A 202 -13.06 17.76 13.31
N ALA A 203 -14.15 17.00 13.51
CA ALA A 203 -15.49 17.56 13.54
C ALA A 203 -15.76 18.35 14.84
N GLU A 204 -15.24 17.89 15.98
CA GLU A 204 -15.31 18.61 17.26
C GLU A 204 -14.54 19.94 17.24
N ASP A 205 -13.42 19.99 16.51
CA ASP A 205 -12.57 21.18 16.40
C ASP A 205 -13.08 22.20 15.35
N ARG A 206 -14.14 21.86 14.61
CA ARG A 206 -14.77 22.82 13.68
C ARG A 206 -15.68 23.78 14.45
N PRO A 207 -15.51 25.10 14.26
CA PRO A 207 -16.35 26.11 14.90
C PRO A 207 -17.80 26.09 14.41
#